data_AF-A0AA39J012-F1
#
_entry.id   AF-A0AA39J012-F1
#
_cell.length_a   1.000
_cell.length_b   1.000
_cell.length_c   1.000
_cell.angle_alpha   90.00
_cell.angle_beta   90.00
_cell.angle_gamma   90.00
#
_symmetry.space_group_name_H-M   'P 1'
#
loop_
_entity.id
_entity.type
_entity.pdbx_description
1 polymer ?
#
loop_
_entity_poly.entity_id
_entity_poly.type
_entity_poly.pdbx_seq_one_letter_code
_entity_poly.pdbx_strand_id
1 'polypeptide(L)'
;MSMGALTHDELESLYNCISYGRMGNGILFACATLFLFDFSLTFYDELRFIWKPRRITLTSVSFLLSRYPILATTILILLPSYTIQEGNETVLLSQIAIVLRLASIVSSEFILAVRTWAIWEKSRRILIILTVFSVAAVVPAAVVIAKDVSTSEVDPAYAAYPECRALISTVRDAYVVPYVLTIVYESVTLSLSLIRITRLRRRVRKTARAPLLDTLWRDGVFYFSWTLMLGFLNIALAVQSTSSQVRVGGSQLQAIIHSILSCRIVLVGRSYNLVHNASIH
;
A
#
# COMPACT_ATOMS: atom_id res chain seq x y z
N MET A 1 36.80 -9.44 -28.87
CA MET A 1 35.34 -9.71 -28.88
C MET A 1 34.76 -8.89 -30.01
N SER A 2 34.41 -9.53 -31.13
CA SER A 2 33.84 -8.84 -32.28
C SER A 2 32.52 -8.17 -31.89
N MET A 3 32.42 -6.86 -32.08
CA MET A 3 31.14 -6.15 -32.12
C MET A 3 30.37 -6.65 -33.36
N GLY A 4 29.75 -7.83 -33.23
CA GLY A 4 28.68 -8.22 -34.14
C GLY A 4 27.57 -7.17 -34.00
N ALA A 5 27.15 -6.58 -35.12
CA ALA A 5 26.01 -5.67 -35.11
C ALA A 5 24.82 -6.41 -34.47
N LEU A 6 24.28 -5.83 -33.38
CA LEU A 6 23.05 -6.35 -32.76
C LEU A 6 21.98 -6.43 -33.84
N THR A 7 21.25 -7.55 -33.87
CA THR A 7 20.10 -7.71 -34.77
C THR A 7 19.02 -6.68 -34.43
N HIS A 8 18.16 -6.34 -35.40
CA HIS A 8 17.08 -5.38 -35.19
C HIS A 8 16.18 -5.77 -34.00
N ASP A 9 15.92 -7.06 -33.81
CA ASP A 9 15.09 -7.59 -32.72
C ASP A 9 15.77 -7.47 -31.34
N GLU A 10 17.09 -7.65 -31.27
CA GLU A 10 17.87 -7.44 -30.04
C GLU A 10 17.90 -5.96 -29.66
N LEU A 11 18.01 -5.07 -30.66
CA LEU A 11 17.99 -3.62 -30.44
C LEU A 11 16.63 -3.13 -29.94
N GLU A 12 15.53 -3.64 -30.52
CA GLU A 12 14.17 -3.31 -30.08
C GLU A 12 13.89 -3.83 -28.66
N SER A 13 14.34 -5.04 -28.35
CA SER A 13 14.24 -5.63 -27.01
C SER A 13 15.01 -4.82 -25.96
N LEU A 14 16.22 -4.37 -26.31
CA LEU A 14 17.04 -3.53 -25.44
C LEU A 14 16.42 -2.13 -25.23
N TYR A 15 15.90 -1.52 -26.30
CA TYR A 15 15.21 -0.22 -26.21
C TYR A 15 13.99 -0.30 -25.29
N ASN A 16 13.13 -1.31 -25.48
CA ASN A 16 11.95 -1.53 -24.66
C ASN A 16 12.34 -1.76 -23.20
N CYS A 17 13.37 -2.56 -22.96
CA CYS A 17 13.89 -2.81 -21.61
C CYS A 17 14.31 -1.50 -20.91
N ILE A 18 15.15 -0.68 -21.55
CA ILE A 18 15.65 0.57 -20.96
C ILE A 18 14.49 1.54 -20.71
N SER A 19 13.56 1.64 -21.67
CA SER A 19 12.37 2.47 -21.53
C SER A 19 11.54 2.09 -20.31
N TYR A 20 11.23 0.79 -20.16
CA TYR A 20 10.47 0.30 -19.00
C TYR A 20 11.23 0.42 -17.67
N GLY A 21 12.55 0.22 -17.66
CA GLY A 21 13.39 0.41 -16.48
C GLY A 21 13.35 1.87 -15.99
N ARG A 22 13.50 2.83 -16.91
CA ARG A 22 13.40 4.26 -16.60
C ARG A 22 12.00 4.65 -16.14
N MET A 23 10.95 4.11 -16.75
CA MET A 23 9.57 4.34 -16.30
C MET A 23 9.34 3.80 -14.88
N GLY A 24 9.76 2.57 -14.60
CA GLY A 24 9.64 1.96 -13.26
C GLY A 24 10.36 2.78 -12.20
N ASN A 25 11.62 3.13 -12.44
CA ASN A 25 12.40 3.97 -11.52
C ASN A 25 11.78 5.37 -11.35
N GLY A 26 11.27 5.97 -12.42
CA GLY A 26 10.55 7.25 -12.35
C GLY A 26 9.31 7.19 -11.44
N ILE A 27 8.51 6.12 -11.56
CA ILE A 27 7.35 5.89 -10.68
C ILE A 27 7.81 5.73 -9.23
N LEU A 28 8.90 4.99 -8.97
CA LEU A 28 9.44 4.79 -7.62
C LEU A 28 9.93 6.10 -6.98
N PHE A 29 10.64 6.96 -7.72
CA PHE A 29 11.06 8.27 -7.21
C PHE A 29 9.89 9.23 -6.97
N ALA A 30 8.88 9.21 -7.83
CA ALA A 30 7.65 9.98 -7.61
C ALA A 30 6.93 9.51 -6.34
N CYS A 31 6.83 8.18 -6.15
CA CYS A 31 6.32 7.54 -4.95
C CYS A 31 7.08 7.97 -3.68
N ALA A 32 8.42 7.87 -3.71
CA ALA A 32 9.28 8.30 -2.61
C ALA A 32 9.07 9.78 -2.26
N THR A 33 9.04 10.65 -3.26
CA THR A 33 8.82 12.10 -3.08
C THR A 33 7.46 12.37 -2.44
N LEU A 34 6.39 11.73 -2.94
CA LEU A 34 5.04 11.88 -2.40
C LEU A 34 4.97 11.45 -0.93
N PHE A 35 5.57 10.31 -0.59
CA PHE A 35 5.60 9.82 0.78
C PHE A 35 6.39 10.73 1.71
N LEU A 36 7.59 11.19 1.31
CA LEU A 36 8.40 12.09 2.14
C LEU A 36 7.73 13.45 2.35
N PHE A 37 7.04 13.96 1.32
CA PHE A 37 6.26 15.17 1.41
C PHE A 37 5.12 15.02 2.43
N ASP A 38 4.32 13.96 2.31
CA ASP A 38 3.27 13.64 3.27
C ASP A 38 3.81 13.42 4.68
N PHE A 39 4.96 12.75 4.77
CA PHE A 39 5.63 12.45 6.02
C PHE A 39 5.97 13.74 6.76
N SER A 40 6.58 14.69 6.05
CA SER A 40 6.99 15.99 6.61
C SER A 40 5.80 16.80 7.12
N LEU A 41 4.68 16.79 6.38
CA LEU A 41 3.47 17.52 6.78
C LEU A 41 2.81 16.94 8.04
N THR A 42 2.87 15.62 8.21
CA THR A 42 2.16 14.92 9.30
C THR A 42 3.07 14.60 10.49
N PHE A 43 4.35 14.91 10.42
CA PHE A 43 5.34 14.58 11.45
C PHE A 43 5.04 15.26 12.80
N TYR A 44 4.65 16.54 12.77
CA TYR A 44 4.30 17.27 13.99
C TYR A 44 3.12 16.63 14.73
N ASP A 45 2.05 16.29 13.99
CA ASP A 45 0.87 15.63 14.54
C ASP A 45 1.18 14.22 15.03
N GLU A 46 2.09 13.51 14.36
CA GLU A 46 2.54 12.21 14.81
C GLU A 46 3.25 12.28 16.16
N LEU A 47 4.21 13.20 16.32
CA LEU A 47 4.89 13.40 17.59
C LEU A 47 3.90 13.73 18.71
N ARG A 48 2.92 14.60 18.42
CA ARG A 48 1.91 15.04 19.38
C ARG A 48 0.93 13.93 19.77
N PHE A 49 0.46 13.14 18.80
CA PHE A 49 -0.65 12.20 19.01
C PHE A 49 -0.22 10.75 19.16
N ILE A 50 0.93 10.33 18.64
CA ILE A 50 1.39 8.93 18.70
C ILE A 50 2.49 8.77 19.75
N TRP A 51 3.50 9.66 19.74
CA TRP A 51 4.69 9.52 20.59
C TRP A 51 4.54 10.15 21.98
N LYS A 52 3.89 11.32 22.08
CA LYS A 52 3.69 12.01 23.36
C LYS A 52 2.77 11.28 24.37
N PRO A 53 1.67 10.62 23.95
CA PRO A 53 0.80 9.94 24.90
C PRO A 53 1.45 8.70 25.51
N ARG A 54 1.31 8.52 26.83
CA ARG A 54 1.92 7.39 27.57
C ARG A 54 1.25 6.02 27.34
N ARG A 55 0.15 5.96 26.56
CA ARG A 55 -0.60 4.74 26.28
C ARG A 55 -0.46 4.34 24.81
N ILE A 56 0.27 3.26 24.56
CA ILE A 56 0.34 2.63 23.25
C ILE A 56 -0.95 1.82 23.06
N THR A 57 -1.73 2.18 22.03
CA THR A 57 -2.95 1.45 21.64
C THR A 57 -2.67 0.55 20.45
N LEU A 58 -3.52 -0.45 20.22
CA LEU A 58 -3.41 -1.33 19.05
C LEU A 58 -3.37 -0.53 17.73
N THR A 59 -4.19 0.51 17.61
CA THR A 59 -4.16 1.43 16.45
C THR A 59 -2.86 2.25 16.36
N SER A 60 -2.21 2.56 17.48
CA SER A 60 -0.87 3.19 17.45
C SER A 60 0.16 2.23 16.87
N VAL A 61 0.14 0.95 17.27
CA VAL A 61 1.09 -0.06 16.78
C VAL A 61 0.87 -0.28 15.28
N SER A 62 -0.37 -0.47 14.83
CA SER A 62 -0.69 -0.63 13.41
C SER A 62 -0.36 0.61 12.60
N PHE A 63 -0.46 1.81 13.18
CA PHE A 63 -0.01 3.04 12.54
C PHE A 63 1.51 3.00 12.28
N LEU A 64 2.31 2.60 13.27
CA LEU A 64 3.75 2.48 13.12
C LEU A 64 4.11 1.39 12.09
N LEU A 65 3.46 0.24 12.15
CA LEU A 65 3.64 -0.87 11.20
C LEU A 65 3.13 -0.54 9.79
N SER A 66 2.26 0.44 9.63
CA SER A 66 1.89 0.96 8.32
C SER A 66 2.98 1.88 7.77
N ARG A 67 3.40 2.86 8.58
CA ARG A 67 4.19 4.00 8.12
C ARG A 67 5.68 3.71 7.97
N TYR A 68 6.27 3.01 8.94
CA TYR A 68 7.72 2.80 8.99
C TYR A 68 8.22 1.77 7.98
N PRO A 69 7.49 0.69 7.65
CA PRO A 69 7.88 -0.17 6.52
C PRO A 69 7.92 0.59 5.19
N ILE A 70 6.99 1.53 4.96
CA ILE A 70 7.03 2.37 3.76
C ILE A 70 8.21 3.34 3.79
N LEU A 71 8.51 3.94 4.93
CA LEU A 71 9.71 4.76 5.10
C LEU A 71 10.98 3.95 4.76
N ALA A 72 11.08 2.72 5.25
CA ALA A 72 12.18 1.82 4.91
C ALA A 72 12.24 1.53 3.40
N THR A 73 11.11 1.18 2.75
CA THR A 73 11.10 1.00 1.29
C THR A 73 11.45 2.27 0.51
N THR A 74 11.09 3.44 1.04
CA THR A 74 11.41 4.74 0.44
C THR A 74 12.91 5.02 0.52
N ILE A 75 13.54 4.71 1.66
CA ILE A 75 14.99 4.80 1.81
C ILE A 75 15.67 3.83 0.84
N LEU A 76 15.19 2.59 0.72
CA LEU A 76 15.74 1.62 -0.23
C LEU A 76 15.69 2.13 -1.68
N ILE A 77 14.57 2.72 -2.09
CA ILE A 77 14.42 3.30 -3.44
C ILE A 77 15.44 4.41 -3.73
N LEU A 78 15.86 5.17 -2.72
CA LEU A 78 16.85 6.23 -2.88
C LEU A 78 18.30 5.70 -2.94
N LEU A 79 18.54 4.43 -2.59
CA LEU A 79 19.86 3.83 -2.67
C LEU A 79 20.18 3.42 -4.12
N PRO A 80 21.36 3.78 -4.65
CA PRO A 80 21.81 3.34 -5.97
C PRO A 80 21.82 1.81 -6.10
N SER A 81 22.17 1.08 -5.04
CA SER A 81 22.22 -0.38 -5.02
C SER A 81 20.86 -1.06 -5.25
N TYR A 82 19.75 -0.35 -5.04
CA TYR A 82 18.40 -0.85 -5.31
C TYR A 82 17.93 -0.50 -6.72
N THR A 83 18.30 0.67 -7.23
CA THR A 83 17.85 1.19 -8.53
C THR A 83 18.75 0.77 -9.69
N ILE A 84 20.04 0.58 -9.40
CA ILE A 84 21.08 0.07 -10.29
C ILE A 84 21.39 -1.33 -9.75
N GLN A 85 20.74 -2.35 -10.31
CA GLN A 85 20.68 -3.67 -9.67
C GLN A 85 21.98 -4.47 -9.84
N GLU A 86 23.08 -4.05 -9.22
CA GLU A 86 24.38 -4.72 -9.34
C GLU A 86 24.53 -5.84 -8.28
N GLY A 87 24.69 -7.08 -8.74
CA GLY A 87 25.00 -8.25 -7.90
C GLY A 87 23.80 -8.99 -7.28
N ASN A 88 24.09 -9.94 -6.39
CA ASN A 88 23.09 -10.76 -5.68
C ASN A 88 22.41 -9.99 -4.53
N GLU A 89 23.05 -8.96 -4.00
CA GLU A 89 22.51 -8.15 -2.90
C GLU A 89 21.20 -7.46 -3.29
N THR A 90 21.01 -7.14 -4.57
CA THR A 90 19.78 -6.49 -5.04
C THR A 90 18.56 -7.40 -4.97
N VAL A 91 18.73 -8.71 -5.14
CA VAL A 91 17.64 -9.68 -5.01
C VAL A 91 17.11 -9.67 -3.58
N LEU A 92 18.01 -9.72 -2.60
CA LEU A 92 17.64 -9.65 -1.18
C LEU A 92 16.92 -8.35 -0.84
N LEU A 93 17.42 -7.20 -1.31
CA LEU A 93 16.77 -5.90 -1.08
C LEU A 93 15.36 -5.85 -1.69
N SER A 94 15.17 -6.42 -2.88
CA SER A 94 13.86 -6.50 -3.53
C SER A 94 12.87 -7.36 -2.74
N GLN A 95 13.32 -8.52 -2.24
CA GLN A 95 12.52 -9.42 -1.41
C GLN A 95 12.09 -8.75 -0.10
N ILE A 96 13.04 -8.08 0.57
CA ILE A 96 12.76 -7.29 1.79
C ILE A 96 11.71 -6.22 1.47
N ALA A 97 11.86 -5.49 0.35
CA ALA A 97 10.92 -4.45 -0.03
C ALA A 97 9.50 -4.98 -0.29
N ILE A 98 9.35 -6.17 -0.89
CA ILE A 98 8.04 -6.82 -1.10
C ILE A 98 7.37 -7.12 0.25
N VAL A 99 8.11 -7.70 1.20
CA VAL A 99 7.59 -8.02 2.54
C VAL A 99 7.19 -6.75 3.30
N LEU A 100 8.00 -5.70 3.24
CA LEU A 100 7.69 -4.41 3.88
C LEU A 100 6.44 -3.74 3.29
N ARG A 101 6.26 -3.81 1.95
CA ARG A 101 5.03 -3.33 1.30
C ARG A 101 3.79 -4.09 1.79
N LEU A 102 3.85 -5.41 1.84
CA LEU A 102 2.74 -6.24 2.35
C LEU A 102 2.41 -5.87 3.80
N ALA A 103 3.43 -5.80 4.66
CA ALA A 103 3.24 -5.44 6.07
C ALA A 103 2.55 -4.08 6.23
N SER A 104 2.90 -3.10 5.40
CA SER A 104 2.25 -1.78 5.41
C SER A 104 0.79 -1.83 4.98
N ILE A 105 0.48 -2.52 3.87
CA ILE A 105 -0.90 -2.65 3.36
C ILE A 105 -1.78 -3.35 4.38
N VAL A 106 -1.34 -4.49 4.93
CA VAL A 106 -2.09 -5.24 5.95
C VAL A 106 -2.33 -4.39 7.20
N SER A 107 -1.32 -3.61 7.63
CA SER A 107 -1.45 -2.73 8.79
C SER A 107 -2.43 -1.57 8.53
N SER A 108 -2.40 -0.99 7.33
CA SER A 108 -3.35 0.03 6.88
C SER A 108 -4.79 -0.48 6.85
N GLU A 109 -4.98 -1.66 6.29
CA GLU A 109 -6.28 -2.34 6.22
C GLU A 109 -6.82 -2.70 7.60
N PHE A 110 -5.93 -3.11 8.51
CA PHE A 110 -6.30 -3.38 9.89
C PHE A 110 -6.81 -2.12 10.61
N ILE A 111 -6.17 -0.96 10.42
CA ILE A 111 -6.64 0.32 10.96
C ILE A 111 -8.08 0.60 10.49
N LEU A 112 -8.36 0.36 9.22
CA LEU A 112 -9.67 0.58 8.62
C LEU A 112 -10.71 -0.43 9.12
N ALA A 113 -10.30 -1.67 9.35
CA ALA A 113 -11.13 -2.72 9.94
C ALA A 113 -11.56 -2.34 11.37
N VAL A 114 -10.60 -1.90 12.20
CA VAL A 114 -10.86 -1.45 13.59
C VAL A 114 -11.83 -0.27 13.58
N ARG A 115 -11.63 0.69 12.68
CA ARG A 115 -12.55 1.83 12.51
C ARG A 115 -13.96 1.35 12.15
N THR A 116 -14.08 0.46 11.17
CA THR A 116 -15.37 -0.11 10.75
C THR A 116 -16.04 -0.82 11.93
N TRP A 117 -15.31 -1.65 12.67
CA TRP A 117 -15.83 -2.34 13.86
C TRP A 117 -16.31 -1.37 14.96
N ALA A 118 -15.59 -0.27 15.18
CA ALA A 118 -15.97 0.76 16.15
C ALA A 118 -17.28 1.48 15.75
N ILE A 119 -17.46 1.80 14.46
CA ILE A 119 -18.68 2.44 13.93
C ILE A 119 -19.92 1.52 14.10
N TRP A 120 -19.69 0.20 14.13
CA TRP A 120 -20.70 -0.82 14.41
C TRP A 120 -20.82 -1.16 15.91
N GLU A 121 -20.47 -0.23 16.79
CA GLU A 121 -20.61 -0.36 18.26
C GLU A 121 -19.94 -1.63 18.80
N LYS A 122 -18.83 -2.04 18.18
CA LYS A 122 -18.05 -3.24 18.52
C LYS A 122 -18.86 -4.56 18.45
N SER A 123 -19.83 -4.63 17.54
CA SER A 123 -20.60 -5.86 17.27
C SER A 123 -19.69 -7.06 16.96
N ARG A 124 -19.89 -8.18 17.67
CA ARG A 124 -19.16 -9.44 17.43
C ARG A 124 -19.38 -9.99 16.03
N ARG A 125 -20.57 -9.79 15.44
CA ARG A 125 -20.89 -10.25 14.08
C ARG A 125 -20.00 -9.57 13.04
N ILE A 126 -19.82 -8.25 13.18
CA ILE A 126 -18.99 -7.47 12.27
C ILE A 126 -17.52 -7.82 12.43
N LEU A 127 -17.07 -8.06 13.67
CA LEU A 127 -15.71 -8.55 13.92
C LEU A 127 -15.45 -9.86 13.19
N ILE A 128 -16.33 -10.86 13.31
CA ILE A 128 -16.19 -12.15 12.63
C ILE A 128 -16.12 -11.96 11.11
N ILE A 129 -17.00 -11.14 10.53
CA ILE A 129 -16.98 -10.86 9.08
C ILE A 129 -15.63 -10.25 8.68
N LEU A 130 -15.17 -9.20 9.36
CA LEU A 130 -13.91 -8.52 9.03
C LEU A 130 -12.72 -9.47 9.16
N THR A 131 -12.66 -10.28 10.23
CA THR A 131 -11.58 -11.24 10.44
C THR A 131 -11.56 -12.33 9.39
N VAL A 132 -12.72 -12.91 9.04
CA VAL A 132 -12.80 -13.98 8.02
C VAL A 132 -12.33 -13.46 6.67
N PHE A 133 -12.84 -12.32 6.21
CA PHE A 133 -12.41 -11.75 4.92
C PHE A 133 -10.95 -11.30 4.93
N SER A 134 -10.46 -10.76 6.05
CA SER A 134 -9.04 -10.38 6.20
C SER A 134 -8.12 -11.60 6.11
N VAL A 135 -8.43 -12.70 6.81
CA VAL A 135 -7.65 -13.95 6.71
C VAL A 135 -7.71 -14.51 5.30
N ALA A 136 -8.88 -14.49 4.66
CA ALA A 136 -9.05 -14.94 3.29
C ALA A 136 -8.26 -14.11 2.26
N ALA A 137 -7.96 -12.84 2.53
CA ALA A 137 -7.14 -12.01 1.67
C ALA A 137 -5.64 -12.14 1.98
N VAL A 138 -5.25 -12.12 3.26
CA VAL A 138 -3.84 -12.10 3.69
C VAL A 138 -3.15 -13.44 3.46
N VAL A 139 -3.82 -14.57 3.71
CA VAL A 139 -3.18 -15.90 3.60
C VAL A 139 -2.74 -16.20 2.15
N PRO A 140 -3.59 -16.05 1.11
CA PRO A 140 -3.16 -16.24 -0.27
C PRO A 140 -2.05 -15.26 -0.68
N ALA A 141 -2.13 -14.00 -0.25
CA ALA A 141 -1.09 -13.00 -0.53
C ALA A 141 0.27 -13.41 0.06
N ALA A 142 0.29 -13.88 1.31
CA ALA A 142 1.50 -14.36 1.96
C ALA A 142 2.08 -15.60 1.26
N VAL A 143 1.24 -16.53 0.81
CA VAL A 143 1.68 -17.73 0.07
C VAL A 143 2.30 -17.35 -1.29
N VAL A 144 1.65 -16.46 -2.04
CA VAL A 144 2.16 -15.96 -3.32
C VAL A 144 3.51 -15.28 -3.13
N ILE A 145 3.62 -14.38 -2.15
CA ILE A 145 4.87 -13.66 -1.86
C ILE A 145 5.96 -14.61 -1.38
N ALA A 146 5.64 -15.58 -0.53
CA ALA A 146 6.64 -16.56 -0.07
C ALA A 146 7.20 -17.40 -1.22
N LYS A 147 6.36 -17.80 -2.18
CA LYS A 147 6.80 -18.51 -3.39
C LYS A 147 7.57 -17.59 -4.34
N ASP A 148 7.15 -16.34 -4.48
CA ASP A 148 7.86 -15.35 -5.30
C ASP A 148 9.27 -15.14 -4.76
N VAL A 149 9.42 -14.92 -3.44
CA VAL A 149 10.71 -14.76 -2.77
C VAL A 149 11.61 -15.99 -2.98
N SER A 150 11.08 -17.21 -2.94
CA SER A 150 11.90 -18.42 -3.10
C SER A 150 12.26 -18.79 -4.54
N THR A 151 11.53 -18.24 -5.53
CA THR A 151 11.71 -18.56 -6.96
C THR A 151 12.16 -17.39 -7.81
N SER A 152 12.35 -16.21 -7.20
CA SER A 152 12.78 -15.01 -7.91
C SER A 152 14.26 -15.11 -8.27
N GLU A 153 14.54 -15.08 -9.57
CA GLU A 153 15.89 -15.06 -10.12
C GLU A 153 16.04 -13.87 -11.08
N VAL A 154 17.27 -13.41 -11.24
CA VAL A 154 17.59 -12.35 -12.21
C VAL A 154 17.44 -12.93 -13.62
N ASP A 155 16.69 -12.25 -14.48
CA ASP A 155 16.56 -12.67 -15.88
C ASP A 155 17.95 -12.71 -16.56
N PRO A 156 18.40 -13.89 -17.03
CA PRO A 156 19.71 -14.02 -17.68
C PRO A 156 19.80 -13.18 -18.96
N ALA A 157 18.68 -12.89 -19.63
CA ALA A 157 18.65 -12.09 -20.86
C ALA A 157 19.06 -10.62 -20.64
N TYR A 158 18.81 -10.08 -19.45
CA TYR A 158 19.09 -8.68 -19.12
C TYR A 158 20.13 -8.51 -18.01
N ALA A 159 20.79 -9.60 -17.60
CA ALA A 159 21.78 -9.61 -16.53
C ALA A 159 22.98 -8.67 -16.81
N ALA A 160 23.28 -8.41 -18.08
CA ALA A 160 24.36 -7.51 -18.51
C ALA A 160 24.04 -6.02 -18.39
N TYR A 161 22.77 -5.64 -18.18
CA TYR A 161 22.32 -4.24 -18.19
C TYR A 161 21.72 -3.86 -16.82
N PRO A 162 22.47 -3.17 -15.95
CA PRO A 162 22.06 -2.89 -14.57
C PRO A 162 20.74 -2.10 -14.43
N GLU A 163 20.46 -1.20 -15.37
CA GLU A 163 19.22 -0.39 -15.41
C GLU A 163 17.96 -1.20 -15.80
N CYS A 164 18.19 -2.42 -16.29
CA CYS A 164 17.24 -3.24 -17.02
C CYS A 164 17.01 -4.61 -16.37
N ARG A 165 17.79 -4.92 -15.32
CA ARG A 165 17.67 -6.18 -14.60
C ARG A 165 16.26 -6.30 -14.05
N ALA A 166 15.63 -7.41 -14.41
CA ALA A 166 14.29 -7.75 -14.02
C ALA A 166 14.35 -9.06 -13.23
N LEU A 167 13.62 -9.11 -12.12
CA LEU A 167 13.36 -10.37 -11.45
C LEU A 167 12.22 -11.06 -12.19
N ILE A 168 12.46 -12.32 -12.57
CA ILE A 168 11.43 -13.21 -13.05
C ILE A 168 11.12 -14.19 -11.93
N SER A 169 9.83 -14.41 -11.70
CA SER A 169 9.33 -15.49 -10.87
C SER A 169 8.35 -16.33 -11.67
N THR A 170 8.36 -17.63 -11.40
CA THR A 170 7.39 -18.62 -11.89
C THR A 170 5.95 -18.32 -11.45
N VAL A 171 5.76 -17.39 -10.51
CA VAL A 171 4.49 -17.09 -9.85
C VAL A 171 3.88 -15.76 -10.35
N ARG A 172 4.41 -15.19 -11.44
CA ARG A 172 3.98 -13.89 -12.00
C ARG A 172 2.46 -13.74 -12.12
N ASP A 173 1.79 -14.72 -12.72
CA ASP A 173 0.36 -14.62 -13.01
C ASP A 173 -0.50 -14.84 -11.75
N ALA A 174 0.06 -15.44 -10.69
CA ALA A 174 -0.65 -15.63 -9.44
C ALA A 174 -0.82 -14.33 -8.64
N TYR A 175 -0.08 -13.26 -8.97
CA TYR A 175 -0.24 -11.95 -8.36
C TYR A 175 -1.61 -11.30 -8.61
N VAL A 176 -2.37 -11.76 -9.61
CA VAL A 176 -3.76 -11.30 -9.82
C VAL A 176 -4.65 -11.67 -8.63
N VAL A 177 -4.43 -12.85 -8.03
CA VAL A 177 -5.24 -13.37 -6.91
C VAL A 177 -5.23 -12.44 -5.68
N PRO A 178 -4.07 -12.03 -5.11
CA PRO A 178 -4.06 -11.15 -3.96
C PRO A 178 -4.68 -9.78 -4.27
N TYR A 179 -4.48 -9.20 -5.47
CA TYR A 179 -5.13 -7.94 -5.82
C TYR A 179 -6.66 -8.04 -5.86
N VAL A 180 -7.20 -9.12 -6.45
CA VAL A 180 -8.65 -9.36 -6.46
C VAL A 180 -9.19 -9.51 -5.05
N LEU A 181 -8.52 -10.29 -4.19
CA LEU A 181 -8.94 -10.49 -2.82
C LEU A 181 -8.88 -9.20 -1.98
N THR A 182 -7.85 -8.37 -2.19
CA THR A 182 -7.77 -7.04 -1.61
C THR A 182 -8.96 -6.18 -2.03
N ILE A 183 -9.30 -6.09 -3.33
CA ILE A 183 -10.46 -5.32 -3.79
C ILE A 183 -11.77 -5.83 -3.17
N VAL A 184 -11.94 -7.15 -3.04
CA VAL A 184 -13.11 -7.75 -2.38
C VAL A 184 -13.17 -7.31 -0.91
N TYR A 185 -12.05 -7.39 -0.19
CA TYR A 185 -11.97 -6.98 1.21
C TYR A 185 -12.28 -5.49 1.39
N GLU A 186 -11.69 -4.62 0.55
CA GLU A 186 -11.95 -3.19 0.53
C GLU A 186 -13.42 -2.87 0.23
N SER A 187 -14.02 -3.58 -0.72
CA SER A 187 -15.43 -3.42 -1.07
C SER A 187 -16.35 -3.80 0.10
N VAL A 188 -16.03 -4.86 0.84
CA VAL A 188 -16.77 -5.28 2.04
C VAL A 188 -16.65 -4.24 3.15
N THR A 189 -15.44 -3.78 3.46
CA THR A 189 -15.20 -2.78 4.53
C THR A 189 -15.84 -1.43 4.19
N LEU A 190 -15.77 -0.99 2.93
CA LEU A 190 -16.46 0.19 2.41
C LEU A 190 -17.98 0.05 2.57
N SER A 191 -18.54 -1.07 2.10
CA SER A 191 -19.99 -1.31 2.14
C SER A 191 -20.51 -1.28 3.57
N LEU A 192 -19.83 -1.96 4.49
CA LEU A 192 -20.20 -1.95 5.92
C LEU A 192 -20.12 -0.55 6.52
N SER A 193 -19.08 0.21 6.19
CA SER A 193 -18.90 1.59 6.64
C SER A 193 -20.01 2.50 6.12
N LEU A 194 -20.29 2.46 4.81
CA LEU A 194 -21.33 3.26 4.16
C LEU A 194 -22.73 2.92 4.68
N ILE A 195 -23.06 1.64 4.82
CA ILE A 195 -24.37 1.21 5.34
C ILE A 195 -24.60 1.80 6.74
N ARG A 196 -23.60 1.74 7.63
CA ARG A 196 -23.76 2.24 9.00
C ARG A 196 -23.79 3.76 9.06
N ILE A 197 -22.92 4.44 8.31
CA ILE A 197 -22.89 5.92 8.24
C ILE A 197 -24.21 6.46 7.67
N THR A 198 -24.73 5.87 6.59
CA THR A 198 -26.00 6.29 5.98
C THR A 198 -27.19 6.03 6.90
N ARG A 199 -27.23 4.88 7.59
CA ARG A 199 -28.26 4.59 8.61
C ARG A 199 -28.23 5.60 9.75
N LEU A 200 -27.04 5.95 10.26
CA LEU A 200 -26.88 6.93 11.32
C LEU A 200 -27.32 8.33 10.85
N ARG A 201 -26.92 8.72 9.64
CA ARG A 201 -27.31 10.00 9.00
C ARG A 201 -28.83 10.12 8.80
N ARG A 202 -29.54 9.02 8.56
CA ARG A 202 -31.01 9.01 8.43
C ARG A 202 -31.74 9.08 9.78
N ARG A 203 -31.13 8.56 10.86
CA ARG A 203 -31.74 8.53 12.20
C ARG A 203 -31.53 9.81 13.01
N VAL A 204 -30.42 10.52 12.80
CA VAL A 204 -30.07 11.74 13.54
C VAL A 204 -30.68 12.98 12.85
N ARG A 205 -31.38 13.83 13.61
CA ARG A 205 -31.96 15.10 13.11
C ARG A 205 -30.88 16.01 12.51
N LYS A 206 -31.21 16.72 11.42
CA LYS A 206 -30.28 17.61 10.68
C LYS A 206 -29.56 18.64 11.56
N THR A 207 -30.16 19.04 12.69
CA THR A 207 -29.63 20.02 13.64
C THR A 207 -28.54 19.47 14.58
N ALA A 208 -28.46 18.15 14.76
CA ALA A 208 -27.39 17.48 15.49
C ALA A 208 -26.39 16.77 14.53
N ARG A 209 -26.30 17.24 13.28
CA ARG A 209 -25.31 16.78 12.29
C ARG A 209 -23.91 17.14 12.81
N ALA A 210 -23.32 16.23 13.57
CA ALA A 210 -21.96 16.39 14.04
C ALA A 210 -21.03 16.60 12.83
N PRO A 211 -20.17 17.64 12.82
CA PRO A 211 -19.16 17.85 11.77
C PRO A 211 -18.26 16.61 11.62
N LEU A 212 -18.08 15.85 12.70
CA LEU A 212 -17.36 14.59 12.73
C LEU A 212 -17.90 13.57 11.71
N LEU A 213 -19.22 13.37 11.59
CA LEU A 213 -19.79 12.34 10.72
C LEU A 213 -19.63 12.69 9.23
N ASP A 214 -19.59 13.98 8.90
CA ASP A 214 -19.45 14.46 7.53
C ASP A 214 -17.99 14.39 7.06
N THR A 215 -17.04 14.80 7.90
CA THR A 215 -15.60 14.60 7.67
C THR A 215 -15.29 13.11 7.55
N LEU A 216 -15.83 12.28 8.45
CA LEU A 216 -15.63 10.83 8.43
C LEU A 216 -16.17 10.18 7.15
N TRP A 217 -17.29 10.67 6.62
CA TRP A 217 -17.88 10.19 5.36
C TRP A 217 -17.05 10.62 4.16
N ARG A 218 -16.71 11.90 4.05
CA ARG A 218 -15.93 12.45 2.95
C ARG A 218 -14.56 11.78 2.86
N ASP A 219 -13.82 11.78 3.96
CA ASP A 219 -12.46 11.24 3.99
C ASP A 219 -12.45 9.72 3.83
N GLY A 220 -13.48 9.04 4.34
CA GLY A 220 -13.68 7.61 4.12
C GLY A 220 -13.90 7.28 2.65
N VAL A 221 -14.86 7.94 1.99
CA VAL A 221 -15.15 7.67 0.57
C VAL A 221 -13.96 7.96 -0.32
N PHE A 222 -13.25 9.08 -0.10
CA PHE A 222 -12.03 9.37 -0.86
C PHE A 222 -10.95 8.31 -0.69
N TYR A 223 -10.77 7.80 0.54
CA TYR A 223 -9.85 6.69 0.79
C TYR A 223 -10.19 5.49 -0.10
N PHE A 224 -11.42 5.00 0.03
CA PHE A 224 -11.82 3.75 -0.61
C PHE A 224 -11.85 3.85 -2.13
N SER A 225 -12.27 4.99 -2.67
CA SER A 225 -12.26 5.21 -4.12
C SER A 225 -10.84 5.11 -4.68
N TRP A 226 -9.86 5.72 -4.00
CA TRP A 226 -8.49 5.72 -4.49
C TRP A 226 -7.83 4.34 -4.38
N THR A 227 -8.01 3.64 -3.25
CA THR A 227 -7.41 2.32 -3.09
C THR A 227 -8.02 1.28 -4.04
N LEU A 228 -9.33 1.34 -4.25
CA LEU A 228 -10.02 0.49 -5.22
C LEU A 228 -9.57 0.77 -6.67
N MET A 229 -9.39 2.05 -7.04
CA MET A 229 -8.82 2.41 -8.35
C MET A 229 -7.40 1.87 -8.53
N LEU A 230 -6.55 1.97 -7.51
CA LEU A 230 -5.21 1.39 -7.55
C LEU A 230 -5.21 -0.14 -7.60
N GLY A 231 -6.17 -0.79 -6.94
CA GLY A 231 -6.36 -2.24 -7.06
C GLY A 231 -6.64 -2.67 -8.50
N PHE A 232 -7.57 -1.99 -9.18
CA PHE A 232 -7.85 -2.25 -10.60
C PHE A 232 -6.67 -1.95 -11.50
N LEU A 233 -5.95 -0.85 -11.25
CA LEU A 233 -4.72 -0.52 -11.96
C LEU A 233 -3.68 -1.64 -11.82
N ASN A 234 -3.48 -2.17 -10.61
CA ASN A 234 -2.50 -3.22 -10.37
C ASN A 234 -2.91 -4.57 -10.97
N ILE A 235 -4.21 -4.89 -11.05
CA ILE A 235 -4.68 -6.04 -11.84
C ILE A 235 -4.37 -5.82 -13.33
N ALA A 236 -4.69 -4.63 -13.85
CA ALA A 236 -4.42 -4.29 -15.25
C ALA A 236 -2.93 -4.39 -15.59
N LEU A 237 -2.05 -3.93 -14.69
CA LEU A 237 -0.59 -4.06 -14.82
C LEU A 237 -0.12 -5.51 -14.69
N ALA A 238 -0.72 -6.31 -13.79
CA ALA A 238 -0.36 -7.71 -13.62
C ALA A 238 -0.70 -8.55 -14.86
N VAL A 239 -1.81 -8.24 -15.56
CA VAL A 239 -2.24 -8.98 -16.75
C VAL A 239 -1.55 -8.48 -18.03
N GLN A 240 -1.40 -7.16 -18.19
CA GLN A 240 -0.95 -6.57 -19.46
C GLN A 240 0.55 -6.28 -19.50
N SER A 241 1.18 -5.99 -18.36
CA SER A 241 2.58 -5.56 -18.34
C SER A 241 3.53 -6.75 -18.18
N THR A 242 4.32 -7.01 -19.22
CA THR A 242 5.45 -7.95 -19.15
C THR A 242 6.57 -7.45 -18.24
N SER A 243 6.75 -6.14 -18.12
CA SER A 243 7.81 -5.52 -17.29
C SER A 243 7.56 -5.66 -15.79
N SER A 244 8.52 -6.27 -15.08
CA SER A 244 8.49 -6.36 -13.60
C SER A 244 8.62 -5.00 -12.93
N GLN A 245 9.41 -4.08 -13.51
CA GLN A 245 9.69 -2.77 -12.94
C GLN A 245 8.43 -1.89 -12.82
N VAL A 246 7.57 -1.92 -13.86
CA VAL A 246 6.31 -1.18 -13.84
C VAL A 246 5.33 -1.78 -12.82
N ARG A 247 5.26 -3.11 -12.70
CA ARG A 247 4.44 -3.79 -11.68
C ARG A 247 4.91 -3.46 -10.26
N VAL A 248 6.22 -3.43 -10.02
CA VAL A 248 6.80 -3.02 -8.73
C VAL A 248 6.41 -1.58 -8.41
N GLY A 249 6.54 -0.66 -9.37
CA GLY A 249 6.11 0.74 -9.23
C GLY A 249 4.63 0.89 -8.85
N GLY A 250 3.74 0.16 -9.54
CA GLY A 250 2.30 0.16 -9.22
C GLY A 250 1.99 -0.39 -7.82
N SER A 251 2.65 -1.48 -7.42
CA SER A 251 2.51 -2.05 -6.07
C SER A 251 3.02 -1.09 -4.98
N GLN A 252 4.11 -0.37 -5.25
CA GLN A 252 4.68 0.62 -4.34
C GLN A 252 3.75 1.82 -4.18
N LEU A 253 3.15 2.29 -5.28
CA LEU A 253 2.15 3.35 -5.24
C LEU A 253 0.94 2.95 -4.41
N GLN A 254 0.42 1.73 -4.58
CA GLN A 254 -0.64 1.20 -3.73
C GLN A 254 -0.24 1.21 -2.25
N ALA A 255 0.91 0.62 -1.91
CA ALA A 255 1.36 0.53 -0.52
C ALA A 255 1.52 1.91 0.15
N ILE A 256 2.09 2.89 -0.56
CA ILE A 256 2.26 4.27 -0.07
C ILE A 256 0.91 4.92 0.18
N ILE A 257 -0.03 4.80 -0.76
CA ILE A 257 -1.32 5.46 -0.61
C ILE A 257 -2.14 4.81 0.51
N HIS A 258 -2.13 3.49 0.64
CA HIS A 258 -2.73 2.81 1.80
C HIS A 258 -2.19 3.37 3.11
N SER A 259 -0.86 3.54 3.20
CA SER A 259 -0.20 4.06 4.39
C SER A 259 -0.54 5.53 4.66
N ILE A 260 -0.40 6.42 3.67
CA ILE A 260 -0.68 7.85 3.82
C ILE A 260 -2.12 8.05 4.30
N LEU A 261 -3.07 7.44 3.61
CA LEU A 261 -4.48 7.67 3.88
C LEU A 261 -4.91 7.04 5.23
N SER A 262 -4.42 5.85 5.58
CA SER A 262 -4.73 5.22 6.87
C SER A 262 -4.13 6.02 8.03
N CYS A 263 -2.90 6.54 7.86
CA CYS A 263 -2.24 7.36 8.86
C CYS A 263 -2.99 8.68 9.08
N ARG A 264 -3.37 9.38 8.00
CA ARG A 264 -4.16 10.62 8.08
C ARG A 264 -5.50 10.41 8.79
N ILE A 265 -6.20 9.32 8.50
CA ILE A 265 -7.45 8.95 9.19
C ILE A 265 -7.24 8.85 10.71
N VAL A 266 -6.16 8.22 11.15
CA VAL A 266 -5.85 8.07 12.59
C VAL A 266 -5.53 9.42 13.23
N LEU A 267 -4.69 10.24 12.58
CA LEU A 267 -4.28 11.53 13.11
C LEU A 267 -5.46 12.50 13.22
N VAL A 268 -6.29 12.58 12.17
CA VAL A 268 -7.51 13.39 12.15
C VAL A 268 -8.46 12.94 13.27
N GLY A 269 -8.69 11.63 13.40
CA GLY A 269 -9.53 11.09 14.48
C GLY A 269 -9.04 11.45 15.88
N ARG A 270 -7.72 11.45 16.12
CA ARG A 270 -7.14 11.84 17.42
C ARG A 270 -7.24 13.34 17.68
N SER A 271 -7.02 14.16 16.67
CA SER A 271 -7.17 15.61 16.76
C SER A 271 -8.61 15.99 17.17
N TYR A 272 -9.61 15.38 16.53
CA TYR A 272 -11.02 15.60 16.88
C TYR A 272 -11.36 15.19 18.33
N ASN A 273 -10.90 14.02 18.79
CA ASN A 273 -11.16 13.56 20.15
C ASN A 273 -10.59 14.51 21.21
N LEU A 274 -9.44 15.14 20.94
CA LEU A 274 -8.83 16.09 21.87
C LEU A 274 -9.62 17.40 21.93
N VAL A 275 -10.04 17.95 20.79
CA VAL A 275 -10.88 19.16 20.77
C VAL A 275 -12.21 18.91 21.47
N HIS A 276 -12.82 17.74 21.24
CA HIS A 276 -14.08 17.39 21.88
C HIS A 276 -13.94 17.27 23.40
N ASN A 277 -12.91 16.58 23.90
CA ASN A 277 -12.67 16.47 25.34
C ASN A 277 -12.34 17.82 25.98
N ALA A 278 -11.67 18.73 25.27
CA ALA A 278 -11.39 20.08 25.74
C ALA A 278 -12.63 20.99 25.78
N SER A 279 -13.68 20.69 24.99
CA SER A 279 -14.93 21.46 24.99
C SER A 279 -15.94 21.03 26.07
N ILE A 280 -15.70 19.88 26.70
CA ILE A 280 -16.57 19.30 27.75
C ILE A 280 -16.09 19.72 29.16
N HIS A 281 -14.88 20.27 29.27
CA HIS A 281 -14.28 20.78 30.51
C HIS A 281 -14.16 22.31 30.44
#